data_AF-A0A8S1LEA8-F1
#
_entry.id   AF-A0A8S1LEA8-F1
#
_cell.length_a   1.000
_cell.length_b   1.000
_cell.length_c   1.000
_cell.angle_alpha   90.00
_cell.angle_beta   90.00
_cell.angle_gamma   90.00
#
_symmetry.space_group_name_H-M   'P 1'
#
loop_
_entity.id
_entity.type
_entity.pdbx_description
1 polymer ?
#
loop_
_entity_poly.entity_id
_entity_poly.type
_entity_poly.pdbx_seq_one_letter_code
_entity_poly.pdbx_strand_id
1 'polypeptide(L)'
;MKNIVFYKTSLLKKQNNEQENRYLYLVENYLIINKRESLNSIDRKFDLTQMDYQIKWNYENNIIKEMMVYNTKQNQRIVYCEKHEILQDLQNKLNGKAYYRNFKQFYQKLEVIKSHKNVEIMICKNLLTEEIVIAKQVKFPKIKPTDFEQNSFVMNEAKIYMKLSYNPHQYLLGASQIFLYEQSIIYIMHHCKGGTLYEYLMENDLNLPELVTQEMMKKLLQGIDHLHKLGIMHRDIKLDNIMLMRKNDPNSIKIMDYGYSSFIDEEKFSYQRCGTPGYIAPEILNMNQYNELCDIYSLGCVFHALLTGKKLYQTPKSTKASELLILNRNSIISLSQIYNLNALELLQSMISVAQSRPSAVVCLQHSYFEEEQFQIEDLCTQLRQLDFPQLKNPFRS
;
A
#
# COMPACT_ATOMS: atom_id res chain seq x y z
N MET A 1 5.00 11.08 26.29
CA MET A 1 5.19 10.63 24.89
C MET A 1 5.81 11.77 24.13
N LYS A 2 6.98 11.58 23.49
CA LYS A 2 7.59 12.63 22.67
C LYS A 2 6.65 12.87 21.48
N ASN A 3 5.94 14.00 21.46
CA ASN A 3 5.35 14.52 20.23
C ASN A 3 6.52 14.90 19.32
N ILE A 4 7.04 13.93 18.56
CA ILE A 4 8.16 14.20 17.66
C ILE A 4 7.59 15.05 16.53
N VAL A 5 7.78 16.35 16.65
CA VAL A 5 7.70 17.25 15.51
C VAL A 5 8.69 16.72 14.48
N PHE A 6 8.17 16.15 13.40
CA PHE A 6 9.02 15.59 12.35
C PHE A 6 9.28 16.61 11.24
N TYR A 7 8.52 17.71 11.22
CA TYR A 7 8.76 18.83 10.31
C TYR A 7 8.31 20.16 10.92
N LYS A 8 9.10 21.21 10.69
CA LYS A 8 8.83 22.56 11.14
C LYS A 8 9.31 23.55 10.10
N THR A 9 8.52 24.57 9.82
CA THR A 9 8.90 25.69 8.94
C THR A 9 8.17 26.98 9.33
N SER A 10 8.57 28.11 8.77
CA SER A 10 7.83 29.37 8.86
C SER A 10 7.12 29.69 7.55
N LEU A 11 5.94 30.28 7.62
CA LEU A 11 5.15 30.70 6.48
C LEU A 11 4.57 32.10 6.71
N LEU A 12 4.31 32.83 5.63
CA LEU A 12 3.60 34.10 5.66
C LEU A 12 2.12 33.85 5.40
N LYS A 13 1.27 34.07 6.41
CA LYS A 13 -0.18 34.04 6.24
C LYS A 13 -0.64 35.31 5.54
N LYS A 14 -1.36 35.20 4.43
CA LYS A 14 -2.01 36.33 3.74
C LYS A 14 -3.44 36.51 4.23
N GLN A 15 -3.78 37.69 4.73
CA GLN A 15 -5.16 38.08 5.04
C GLN A 15 -5.33 39.59 4.83
N ASN A 16 -6.32 40.02 4.02
CA ASN A 16 -6.65 41.43 3.80
C ASN A 16 -5.44 42.33 3.43
N ASN A 17 -4.57 41.86 2.53
CA ASN A 17 -3.31 42.50 2.12
C ASN A 17 -2.21 42.59 3.20
N GLU A 18 -2.45 42.09 4.40
CA GLU A 18 -1.43 41.96 5.44
C GLU A 18 -0.77 40.57 5.39
N GLN A 19 0.50 40.53 5.76
CA GLN A 19 1.29 39.31 5.91
C GLN A 19 1.71 39.13 7.37
N GLU A 20 1.41 37.96 7.93
CA GLU A 20 1.75 37.65 9.31
C GLU A 20 2.56 36.36 9.36
N ASN A 21 3.74 36.41 9.99
CA ASN A 21 4.59 35.22 10.18
C ASN A 21 3.86 34.16 11.02
N ARG A 22 4.01 32.91 10.61
CA ARG A 22 3.46 31.73 11.28
C ARG A 22 4.48 30.62 11.31
N TYR A 23 4.47 29.85 12.38
CA TYR A 23 5.25 28.64 12.55
C TYR A 23 4.35 27.44 12.31
N LEU A 24 4.70 26.65 11.30
CA LEU A 24 4.04 25.42 10.95
C LEU A 24 4.79 24.25 11.57
N TYR A 25 4.04 23.31 12.14
CA TYR A 25 4.54 22.04 12.65
C TYR A 25 3.72 20.91 12.05
N LEU A 26 4.39 19.87 11.57
CA LEU A 26 3.75 18.58 11.32
C LEU A 26 4.08 17.64 12.47
N VAL A 27 3.03 17.15 13.13
CA VAL A 27 3.11 16.28 14.30
C VAL A 27 2.13 15.14 14.10
N GLU A 28 2.64 13.93 13.87
CA GLU A 28 1.82 12.78 13.46
C GLU A 28 0.89 13.16 12.30
N ASN A 29 -0.43 13.03 12.48
CA ASN A 29 -1.46 13.35 11.49
C ASN A 29 -1.90 14.83 11.52
N TYR A 30 -1.28 15.66 12.36
CA TYR A 30 -1.71 17.03 12.58
C TYR A 30 -0.80 18.04 11.91
N LEU A 31 -1.42 18.99 11.24
CA LEU A 31 -0.81 20.24 10.84
C LEU A 31 -1.15 21.30 11.90
N ILE A 32 -0.15 21.80 12.60
CA ILE A 32 -0.30 22.84 13.64
C ILE A 32 0.29 24.13 13.10
N ILE A 33 -0.42 25.24 13.27
CA ILE A 33 0.02 26.56 12.80
C ILE A 33 -0.13 27.58 13.93
N ASN A 34 0.99 28.12 14.40
CA ASN A 34 1.07 29.03 15.54
C ASN A 34 1.68 30.38 15.17
N LYS A 35 1.30 31.43 15.91
CA LYS A 35 1.92 32.77 15.89
C LYS A 35 3.29 32.75 16.53
N ARG A 36 3.46 31.97 17.60
CA ARG A 36 4.71 31.82 18.34
C ARG A 36 5.40 30.53 17.96
N GLU A 37 6.72 30.54 18.05
CA GLU A 37 7.57 29.38 17.81
C GLU A 37 7.54 28.39 19.00
N SER A 38 6.35 27.92 19.37
CA SER A 38 6.14 27.04 20.51
C SER A 38 4.94 26.14 20.28
N LEU A 39 4.98 24.92 20.81
CA LEU A 39 3.84 24.00 20.88
C LEU A 39 3.13 24.02 22.24
N ASN A 40 3.56 24.87 23.17
CA ASN A 40 2.92 25.01 24.49
C ASN A 40 1.52 25.63 24.40
N SER A 41 1.27 26.41 23.35
CA SER A 41 -0.04 26.98 23.01
C SER A 41 -0.32 26.73 21.53
N ILE A 42 -1.47 26.15 21.22
CA ILE A 42 -1.87 25.83 19.84
C ILE A 42 -2.91 26.85 19.38
N ASP A 43 -2.58 27.65 18.36
CA ASP A 43 -3.52 28.61 17.77
C ASP A 43 -4.46 27.90 16.79
N ARG A 44 -3.93 26.99 15.96
CA ARG A 44 -4.70 26.18 15.01
C ARG A 44 -4.12 24.79 14.89
N LYS A 45 -5.01 23.78 14.85
CA LYS A 45 -4.71 22.37 14.64
C LYS A 45 -5.64 21.81 13.59
N PHE A 46 -5.07 21.24 12.54
CA PHE A 46 -5.79 20.59 11.45
C PHE A 46 -5.48 19.09 11.51
N ASP A 47 -6.51 18.26 11.63
CA ASP A 47 -6.36 16.80 11.52
C ASP A 47 -6.39 16.42 10.04
N LEU A 48 -5.22 16.12 9.47
CA LEU A 48 -5.09 15.86 8.04
C LEU A 48 -5.82 14.56 7.60
N THR A 49 -6.22 13.71 8.54
CA THR A 49 -7.03 12.52 8.25
C THR A 49 -8.51 12.83 8.06
N GLN A 50 -8.96 14.05 8.36
CA GLN A 50 -10.34 14.47 8.14
C GLN A 50 -10.50 15.10 6.75
N MET A 51 -11.46 14.61 5.98
CA MET A 51 -11.74 15.09 4.61
C MET A 51 -12.15 16.56 4.55
N ASP A 52 -12.60 17.14 5.67
CA ASP A 52 -12.96 18.56 5.74
C ASP A 52 -11.76 19.49 5.59
N TYR A 53 -10.57 18.98 5.92
CA TYR A 53 -9.32 19.68 5.76
C TYR A 53 -8.65 19.30 4.45
N GLN A 54 -8.53 20.28 3.55
CA GLN A 54 -8.01 20.06 2.21
C GLN A 54 -6.96 21.09 1.86
N ILE A 55 -5.89 20.64 1.20
CA ILE A 55 -4.78 21.50 0.78
C ILE A 55 -4.89 21.74 -0.71
N LYS A 56 -4.72 22.99 -1.12
CA LYS A 56 -4.57 23.38 -2.53
C LYS A 56 -3.25 24.10 -2.71
N TRP A 57 -2.52 23.69 -3.73
CA TRP A 57 -1.28 24.32 -4.14
C TRP A 57 -1.53 25.20 -5.37
N ASN A 58 -1.11 26.45 -5.31
CA ASN A 58 -1.16 27.36 -6.45
C ASN A 58 0.22 27.45 -7.11
N TYR A 59 0.25 27.27 -8.43
CA TYR A 59 1.46 27.31 -9.24
C TYR A 59 1.36 28.43 -10.27
N GLU A 60 2.49 29.09 -10.52
CA GLU A 60 2.68 30.02 -11.63
C GLU A 60 3.98 29.65 -12.33
N ASN A 61 3.93 29.35 -13.63
CA ASN A 61 5.10 28.93 -14.41
C ASN A 61 5.90 27.79 -13.74
N ASN A 62 5.20 26.76 -13.27
CA ASN A 62 5.75 25.61 -12.53
C ASN A 62 6.39 25.94 -11.16
N ILE A 63 6.25 27.15 -10.67
CA ILE A 63 6.73 27.58 -9.34
C ILE A 63 5.55 27.63 -8.37
N ILE A 64 5.67 26.94 -7.23
CA ILE A 64 4.68 27.04 -6.14
C ILE A 64 4.74 28.45 -5.55
N LYS A 65 3.59 29.14 -5.55
CA LYS A 65 3.44 30.48 -4.96
C LYS A 65 2.74 30.46 -3.62
N GLU A 66 1.73 29.60 -3.49
CA GLU A 66 0.85 29.61 -2.33
C GLU A 66 0.38 28.21 -1.96
N MET A 67 0.27 27.98 -0.66
CA MET A 67 -0.47 26.88 -0.06
C MET A 67 -1.77 27.44 0.51
N MET A 68 -2.90 26.82 0.19
CA MET A 68 -4.20 27.14 0.78
C MET A 68 -4.70 25.96 1.60
N VAL A 69 -5.05 26.21 2.86
CA VAL A 69 -5.68 25.23 3.75
C VAL A 69 -7.16 25.57 3.84
N TYR A 70 -8.01 24.64 3.40
CA TYR A 70 -9.46 24.75 3.44
C TYR A 70 -10.03 24.00 4.64
N ASN A 71 -11.06 24.56 5.25
CA ASN A 71 -12.00 23.87 6.13
C ASN A 71 -13.38 23.95 5.48
N THR A 72 -13.85 22.86 4.88
CA THR A 72 -15.10 22.84 4.13
C THR A 72 -16.33 22.91 5.02
N LYS A 73 -16.28 22.40 6.26
CA LYS A 73 -17.38 22.52 7.24
C LYS A 73 -17.65 23.97 7.61
N GLN A 74 -16.60 24.76 7.78
CA GLN A 74 -16.70 26.19 8.16
C GLN A 74 -16.72 27.14 6.96
N ASN A 75 -16.62 26.61 5.74
CA ASN A 75 -16.42 27.40 4.52
C ASN A 75 -15.25 28.41 4.64
N GLN A 76 -14.19 28.01 5.34
CA GLN A 76 -13.02 28.85 5.57
C GLN A 76 -11.86 28.40 4.69
N ARG A 77 -11.04 29.37 4.27
CA ARG A 77 -9.73 29.11 3.67
C ARG A 77 -8.70 30.05 4.24
N ILE A 78 -7.47 29.56 4.37
CA ILE A 78 -6.32 30.36 4.78
C ILE A 78 -5.26 30.20 3.72
N VAL A 79 -4.67 31.32 3.31
CA VAL A 79 -3.62 31.35 2.30
C VAL A 79 -2.28 31.60 2.99
N TYR A 80 -1.30 30.79 2.63
CA TYR A 80 0.08 30.92 3.06
C TYR A 80 0.97 31.05 1.83
N CYS A 81 1.94 31.95 1.89
CA CYS A 81 3.00 32.06 0.90
C CYS A 81 4.36 31.95 1.58
N GLU A 82 5.34 31.49 0.81
CA GLU A 82 6.76 31.51 1.17
C GLU A 82 7.57 31.27 -0.11
N LYS A 83 8.91 31.29 -0.03
CA LYS A 83 9.81 30.85 -1.11
C LYS A 83 9.40 29.48 -1.64
N HIS A 84 9.56 29.32 -2.95
CA HIS A 84 9.17 28.12 -3.66
C HIS A 84 9.77 26.86 -3.05
N GLU A 85 11.06 26.90 -2.69
CA GLU A 85 11.79 25.75 -2.15
C GLU A 85 11.19 25.28 -0.82
N ILE A 86 10.77 26.22 0.03
CA ILE A 86 10.14 25.92 1.32
C ILE A 86 8.74 25.32 1.09
N LEU A 87 7.97 25.89 0.17
CA LEU A 87 6.64 25.36 -0.17
C LEU A 87 6.74 23.99 -0.85
N GLN A 88 7.75 23.76 -1.68
CA GLN A 88 7.99 22.49 -2.35
C GLN A 88 8.41 21.40 -1.35
N ASP A 89 9.30 21.71 -0.40
CA ASP A 89 9.63 20.77 0.67
C ASP A 89 8.39 20.46 1.53
N LEU A 90 7.63 21.48 1.93
CA LEU A 90 6.38 21.29 2.66
C LEU A 90 5.37 20.42 1.89
N GLN A 91 5.21 20.64 0.58
CA GLN A 91 4.37 19.80 -0.27
C GLN A 91 4.86 18.35 -0.27
N ASN A 92 6.16 18.13 -0.42
CA ASN A 92 6.75 16.80 -0.38
C ASN A 92 6.52 16.11 0.97
N LYS A 93 6.56 16.85 2.08
CA LYS A 93 6.25 16.32 3.42
C LYS A 93 4.78 16.01 3.64
N LEU A 94 3.87 16.64 2.91
CA LEU A 94 2.42 16.45 2.98
C LEU A 94 1.88 15.43 1.96
N ASN A 95 2.66 15.11 0.93
CA ASN A 95 2.31 14.09 -0.07
C ASN A 95 1.96 12.76 0.63
N GLY A 96 0.83 12.18 0.21
CA GLY A 96 0.26 10.95 0.78
C GLY A 96 -0.37 11.10 2.18
N LYS A 97 -0.26 12.28 2.81
CA LYS A 97 -0.62 12.49 4.24
C LYS A 97 -1.75 13.50 4.46
N ALA A 98 -2.22 14.13 3.40
CA ALA A 98 -3.32 15.08 3.42
C ALA A 98 -4.18 14.94 2.17
N TYR A 99 -5.44 15.38 2.27
CA TYR A 99 -6.33 15.49 1.12
C TYR A 99 -6.01 16.73 0.30
N TYR A 100 -5.80 16.56 -0.99
CA TYR A 100 -5.56 17.63 -1.95
C TYR A 100 -6.81 17.96 -2.76
N ARG A 101 -6.85 19.19 -3.28
CA ARG A 101 -7.89 19.67 -4.22
C ARG A 101 -7.32 19.81 -5.63
N ASN A 102 -8.22 20.06 -6.58
CA ASN A 102 -7.88 20.42 -7.96
C ASN A 102 -7.08 19.36 -8.72
N PHE A 103 -7.48 18.09 -8.64
CA PHE A 103 -6.85 16.99 -9.38
C PHE A 103 -6.52 17.32 -10.85
N LYS A 104 -7.49 17.90 -11.59
CA LYS A 104 -7.35 18.28 -13.01
C LYS A 104 -6.26 19.34 -13.29
N GLN A 105 -5.83 20.10 -12.29
CA GLN A 105 -4.72 21.05 -12.43
C GLN A 105 -3.38 20.32 -12.58
N PHE A 106 -3.25 19.14 -11.95
CA PHE A 106 -1.98 18.41 -11.84
C PHE A 106 -1.94 17.18 -12.74
N TYR A 107 -3.10 16.59 -13.05
CA TYR A 107 -3.16 15.32 -13.76
C TYR A 107 -4.14 15.37 -14.91
N GLN A 108 -3.68 14.89 -16.05
CA GLN A 108 -4.51 14.59 -17.21
C GLN A 108 -4.80 13.10 -17.25
N LYS A 109 -6.08 12.73 -17.34
CA LYS A 109 -6.50 11.35 -17.61
C LYS A 109 -6.14 11.00 -19.06
N LEU A 110 -5.46 9.87 -19.24
CA LEU A 110 -5.12 9.31 -20.55
C LEU A 110 -6.07 8.15 -20.90
N GLU A 111 -6.18 7.17 -20.01
CA GLU A 111 -6.90 5.92 -20.28
C GLU A 111 -7.57 5.38 -19.00
N VAL A 112 -8.66 4.62 -19.16
CA VAL A 112 -9.26 3.79 -18.09
C VAL A 112 -8.82 2.34 -18.30
N ILE A 113 -8.04 1.80 -17.35
CA ILE A 113 -7.60 0.39 -17.39
C ILE A 113 -8.75 -0.52 -16.94
N LYS A 114 -9.44 -0.14 -15.86
CA LYS A 114 -10.46 -0.97 -15.22
C LYS A 114 -11.52 -0.09 -14.59
N SER A 115 -12.78 -0.50 -14.73
CA SER A 115 -13.92 0.14 -14.06
C SER A 115 -14.82 -0.92 -13.45
N HIS A 116 -15.15 -0.77 -12.17
CA HIS A 116 -16.02 -1.69 -11.45
C HIS A 116 -16.82 -0.97 -10.36
N LYS A 117 -18.16 -0.98 -10.48
CA LYS A 117 -19.10 -0.35 -9.53
C LYS A 117 -18.73 1.12 -9.25
N ASN A 118 -18.04 1.35 -8.15
CA ASN A 118 -17.66 2.66 -7.62
C ASN A 118 -16.17 2.97 -7.80
N VAL A 119 -15.39 2.06 -8.39
CA VAL A 119 -13.94 2.20 -8.53
C VAL A 119 -13.56 2.29 -10.01
N GLU A 120 -12.72 3.24 -10.35
CA GLU A 120 -12.11 3.41 -11.67
C GLU A 120 -10.59 3.51 -11.52
N ILE A 121 -9.85 2.69 -12.26
CA ILE A 121 -8.39 2.71 -12.32
C ILE A 121 -7.99 3.33 -13.67
N MET A 122 -7.21 4.40 -13.61
CA MET A 122 -6.86 5.21 -14.78
C MET A 122 -5.35 5.36 -14.91
N ILE A 123 -4.86 5.41 -16.14
CA ILE A 123 -3.54 5.95 -16.44
C ILE A 123 -3.68 7.46 -16.56
N CYS A 124 -2.84 8.18 -15.82
CA CYS A 124 -2.79 9.63 -15.84
C CYS A 124 -1.37 10.11 -16.13
N LYS A 125 -1.28 11.32 -16.68
CA LYS A 125 -0.02 12.05 -16.87
C LYS A 125 0.03 13.20 -15.88
N ASN A 126 1.12 13.30 -15.12
CA ASN A 126 1.43 14.47 -14.32
C ASN A 126 1.81 15.63 -15.25
N LEU A 127 1.07 16.74 -15.20
CA LEU A 127 1.25 17.89 -16.08
C LEU A 127 2.48 18.75 -15.74
N LEU A 128 3.06 18.57 -14.54
CA LEU A 128 4.27 19.28 -14.12
C LEU A 128 5.53 18.48 -14.45
N THR A 129 5.50 17.16 -14.22
CA THR A 129 6.69 16.29 -14.37
C THR A 129 6.66 15.43 -15.62
N GLU A 130 5.56 15.44 -16.37
CA GLU A 130 5.29 14.58 -17.53
C GLU A 130 5.24 13.07 -17.20
N GLU A 131 5.35 12.71 -15.92
CA GLU A 131 5.39 11.33 -15.44
C GLU A 131 4.04 10.62 -15.63
N ILE A 132 4.09 9.35 -16.03
CA ILE A 132 2.92 8.47 -16.11
C ILE A 132 2.67 7.79 -14.77
N VAL A 133 1.46 7.95 -14.25
CA VAL A 133 1.03 7.45 -12.94
C VAL A 133 -0.30 6.68 -13.05
N ILE A 134 -0.64 5.95 -12.01
CA ILE A 134 -1.95 5.33 -11.86
C ILE A 134 -2.80 6.16 -10.90
N ALA A 135 -4.04 6.43 -11.29
CA ALA A 135 -5.03 7.07 -10.45
C ALA A 135 -6.15 6.06 -10.14
N LYS A 136 -6.29 5.65 -8.88
CA LYS A 136 -7.44 4.88 -8.39
C LYS A 136 -8.50 5.86 -7.87
N GLN A 137 -9.58 6.02 -8.60
CA GLN A 137 -10.73 6.84 -8.21
C GLN A 137 -11.80 5.97 -7.54
N VAL A 138 -12.16 6.29 -6.30
CA VAL A 138 -13.23 5.63 -5.54
C VAL A 138 -14.36 6.63 -5.31
N LYS A 139 -15.47 6.43 -6.01
CA LYS A 139 -16.70 7.23 -5.90
C LYS A 139 -17.47 6.83 -4.66
N PHE A 140 -18.07 7.82 -4.02
CA PHE A 140 -18.97 7.64 -2.89
C PHE A 140 -20.28 8.42 -3.12
N PRO A 141 -21.41 7.98 -2.54
CA PRO A 141 -22.68 8.68 -2.69
C PRO A 141 -22.59 10.12 -2.17
N LYS A 142 -23.57 10.98 -2.52
CA LYS A 142 -23.64 12.34 -1.95
C LYS A 142 -23.82 12.22 -0.42
N ILE A 143 -22.75 12.47 0.33
CA ILE A 143 -22.77 12.53 1.79
C ILE A 143 -22.83 14.01 2.18
N LYS A 144 -23.71 14.38 3.12
CA LYS A 144 -23.68 15.75 3.67
C LYS A 144 -22.37 15.95 4.44
N PRO A 145 -21.76 17.14 4.44
CA PRO A 145 -20.56 17.46 5.23
C PRO A 145 -20.59 16.98 6.69
N THR A 146 -21.78 16.97 7.30
CA THR A 146 -22.03 16.50 8.67
C THR A 146 -21.94 14.98 8.85
N ASP A 147 -22.14 14.21 7.77
CA ASP A 147 -22.32 12.76 7.81
C ASP A 147 -21.06 12.00 7.32
N PHE A 148 -19.99 12.72 6.97
CA PHE A 148 -18.71 12.12 6.54
C PHE A 148 -18.01 11.37 7.67
N GLU A 149 -18.08 11.89 8.90
CA GLU A 149 -17.52 11.21 10.08
C GLU A 149 -18.21 9.87 10.35
N GLN A 150 -19.48 9.75 9.99
CA GLN A 150 -20.27 8.53 10.16
C GLN A 150 -19.99 7.49 9.07
N ASN A 151 -19.56 7.90 7.88
CA ASN A 151 -19.22 7.00 6.75
C ASN A 151 -17.74 6.56 6.78
N SER A 152 -17.33 5.98 7.91
CA SER A 152 -15.94 5.56 8.15
C SER A 152 -15.34 4.65 7.07
N PHE A 153 -16.17 3.88 6.35
CA PHE A 153 -15.75 3.02 5.24
C PHE A 153 -15.10 3.79 4.08
N VAL A 154 -15.61 4.98 3.74
CA VAL A 154 -15.11 5.80 2.62
C VAL A 154 -13.71 6.32 2.92
N MET A 155 -13.43 6.63 4.20
CA MET A 155 -12.17 7.21 4.64
C MET A 155 -11.13 6.17 5.04
N ASN A 156 -11.54 4.94 5.30
CA ASN A 156 -10.67 3.91 5.86
C ASN A 156 -9.46 3.62 4.94
N GLU A 157 -9.69 3.43 3.65
CA GLU A 157 -8.60 3.21 2.68
C GLU A 157 -7.62 4.41 2.65
N ALA A 158 -8.14 5.64 2.68
CA ALA A 158 -7.31 6.84 2.71
C ALA A 158 -6.46 6.93 3.99
N LYS A 159 -7.03 6.61 5.16
CA LYS A 159 -6.30 6.57 6.43
C LYS A 159 -5.17 5.54 6.41
N ILE A 160 -5.39 4.39 5.76
CA ILE A 160 -4.37 3.36 5.58
C ILE A 160 -3.23 3.88 4.70
N TYR A 161 -3.53 4.48 3.54
CA TYR A 161 -2.50 5.11 2.70
C TYR A 161 -1.74 6.22 3.44
N MET A 162 -2.41 7.03 4.26
CA MET A 162 -1.76 8.04 5.09
C MET A 162 -0.82 7.41 6.12
N LYS A 163 -1.26 6.36 6.84
CA LYS A 163 -0.42 5.63 7.79
C LYS A 163 0.83 5.03 7.13
N LEU A 164 0.67 4.46 5.93
CA LEU A 164 1.76 3.95 5.11
C LEU A 164 2.68 5.06 4.57
N SER A 165 2.17 6.27 4.34
CA SER A 165 2.98 7.41 3.94
C SER A 165 3.87 7.94 5.08
N TYR A 166 3.47 7.72 6.33
CA TYR A 166 4.33 7.94 7.50
C TYR A 166 5.32 6.80 7.75
N ASN A 167 4.98 5.58 7.32
CA ASN A 167 5.73 4.36 7.57
C ASN A 167 5.92 3.57 6.26
N PRO A 168 6.68 4.12 5.29
CA PRO A 168 6.80 3.49 3.97
C PRO A 168 7.57 2.17 4.07
N HIS A 169 7.19 1.21 3.23
CA HIS A 169 7.86 -0.08 3.14
C HIS A 169 8.05 -0.49 1.68
N GLN A 170 9.19 -1.11 1.37
CA GLN A 170 9.59 -1.38 -0.02
C GLN A 170 8.68 -2.39 -0.74
N TYR A 171 8.00 -3.29 -0.03
CA TYR A 171 7.08 -4.27 -0.64
C TYR A 171 5.61 -3.89 -0.53
N LEU A 172 5.32 -2.65 -0.11
CA LEU A 172 3.96 -2.11 -0.08
C LEU A 172 3.88 -0.97 -1.10
N LEU A 173 2.81 -0.94 -1.90
CA LEU A 173 2.53 0.18 -2.79
C LEU A 173 1.76 1.25 -2.00
N GLY A 174 2.33 2.44 -1.88
CA GLY A 174 1.68 3.60 -1.25
C GLY A 174 0.94 4.48 -2.25
N ALA A 175 0.26 5.51 -1.74
CA ALA A 175 -0.26 6.61 -2.53
C ALA A 175 0.64 7.84 -2.34
N SER A 176 1.21 8.34 -3.43
CA SER A 176 2.03 9.56 -3.43
C SER A 176 1.20 10.80 -3.13
N GLN A 177 -0.06 10.84 -3.55
CA GLN A 177 -1.00 11.93 -3.31
C GLN A 177 -2.43 11.39 -3.20
N ILE A 178 -3.27 12.09 -2.45
CA ILE A 178 -4.67 11.74 -2.23
C ILE A 178 -5.50 12.97 -2.53
N PHE A 179 -6.40 12.92 -3.52
CA PHE A 179 -7.26 14.03 -3.90
C PHE A 179 -8.71 13.78 -3.51
N LEU A 180 -9.41 14.85 -3.15
CA LEU A 180 -10.87 14.90 -3.13
C LEU A 180 -11.35 15.60 -4.40
N TYR A 181 -12.16 14.89 -5.18
CA TYR A 181 -12.60 15.34 -6.50
C TYR A 181 -14.00 14.79 -6.80
N GLU A 182 -14.96 15.65 -7.12
CA GLU A 182 -16.31 15.25 -7.60
C GLU A 182 -16.92 14.01 -6.91
N GLN A 183 -17.07 14.06 -5.57
CA GLN A 183 -17.63 12.95 -4.77
C GLN A 183 -16.86 11.63 -4.89
N SER A 184 -15.54 11.76 -5.03
CA SER A 184 -14.62 10.64 -5.05
C SER A 184 -13.32 11.00 -4.35
N ILE A 185 -12.64 9.96 -3.87
CA ILE A 185 -11.24 10.02 -3.46
C ILE A 185 -10.41 9.47 -4.61
N ILE A 186 -9.35 10.17 -5.00
CA ILE A 186 -8.41 9.71 -6.02
C ILE A 186 -7.04 9.49 -5.37
N TYR A 187 -6.53 8.27 -5.45
CA TYR A 187 -5.21 7.90 -4.98
C TYR A 187 -4.22 7.88 -6.15
N ILE A 188 -3.14 8.67 -6.06
CA ILE A 188 -2.09 8.70 -7.09
C ILE A 188 -0.97 7.75 -6.70
N MET A 189 -0.71 6.77 -7.55
CA MET A 189 0.18 5.64 -7.30
C MET A 189 1.19 5.52 -8.43
N HIS A 190 2.35 4.91 -8.15
CA HIS A 190 3.30 4.60 -9.21
C HIS A 190 2.71 3.61 -10.22
N HIS A 191 3.11 3.74 -11.47
CA HIS A 191 2.73 2.78 -12.51
C HIS A 191 3.62 1.54 -12.47
N CYS A 192 3.08 0.43 -11.96
CA CYS A 192 3.73 -0.87 -11.93
C CYS A 192 3.73 -1.51 -13.33
N LYS A 193 4.84 -1.38 -14.05
CA LYS A 193 4.94 -1.82 -15.47
C LYS A 193 5.13 -3.33 -15.63
N GLY A 194 5.36 -4.07 -14.55
CA GLY A 194 5.59 -5.51 -14.58
C GLY A 194 4.32 -6.36 -14.50
N GLY A 195 3.14 -5.74 -14.43
CA GLY A 195 1.87 -6.45 -14.32
C GLY A 195 1.63 -7.03 -12.93
N THR A 196 0.54 -7.78 -12.82
CA THR A 196 0.17 -8.54 -11.62
C THR A 196 1.03 -9.80 -11.46
N LEU A 197 1.12 -10.33 -10.25
CA LEU A 197 1.78 -11.60 -9.98
C LEU A 197 1.06 -12.76 -10.69
N TYR A 198 -0.25 -12.64 -10.91
CA TYR A 198 -1.00 -13.58 -11.74
C TYR A 198 -0.49 -13.60 -13.18
N GLU A 199 -0.37 -12.42 -13.81
CA GLU A 199 0.16 -12.30 -15.18
C GLU A 199 1.60 -12.80 -15.26
N TYR A 200 2.44 -12.45 -14.29
CA TYR A 200 3.81 -12.94 -14.22
C TYR A 200 3.88 -14.48 -14.15
N LEU A 201 3.03 -15.11 -13.33
CA LEU A 201 2.95 -16.57 -13.25
C LEU A 201 2.48 -17.20 -14.58
N MET A 202 1.55 -16.56 -15.29
CA MET A 202 1.12 -17.01 -16.63
C MET A 202 2.23 -16.88 -17.67
N GLU A 203 2.96 -15.76 -17.67
CA GLU A 203 4.07 -15.50 -18.60
C GLU A 203 5.25 -16.48 -18.39
N ASN A 204 5.36 -17.11 -17.22
CA ASN A 204 6.36 -18.13 -16.91
C ASN A 204 5.78 -19.55 -16.93
N ASP A 205 4.77 -19.81 -17.78
CA ASP A 205 4.18 -21.14 -18.00
C ASP A 205 3.74 -21.86 -16.71
N LEU A 206 3.24 -21.10 -15.73
CA LEU A 206 2.78 -21.62 -14.43
C LEU A 206 3.88 -22.29 -13.61
N ASN A 207 5.15 -22.05 -13.92
CA ASN A 207 6.28 -22.69 -13.28
C ASN A 207 7.35 -21.67 -12.92
N LEU A 208 7.58 -21.51 -11.62
CA LEU A 208 8.62 -20.62 -11.11
C LEU A 208 9.73 -21.44 -10.46
N PRO A 209 11.01 -21.07 -10.66
CA PRO A 209 12.09 -21.68 -9.90
C PRO A 209 11.87 -21.51 -8.39
N GLU A 210 12.18 -22.56 -7.63
CA GLU A 210 12.00 -22.58 -6.18
C GLU A 210 12.62 -21.36 -5.49
N LEU A 211 13.86 -21.02 -5.87
CA LEU A 211 14.59 -19.86 -5.35
C LEU A 211 13.84 -18.53 -5.60
N VAL A 212 13.20 -18.39 -6.77
CA VAL A 212 12.41 -17.19 -7.09
C VAL A 212 11.16 -17.15 -6.21
N THR A 213 10.47 -18.29 -6.06
CA THR A 213 9.29 -18.41 -5.19
C THR A 213 9.64 -18.10 -3.74
N GLN A 214 10.72 -18.68 -3.22
CA GLN A 214 11.24 -18.43 -1.88
C GLN A 214 11.53 -16.94 -1.66
N GLU A 215 12.25 -16.31 -2.58
CA GLU A 215 12.59 -14.89 -2.51
C GLU A 215 11.36 -13.97 -2.61
N MET A 216 10.35 -14.32 -3.41
CA MET A 216 9.10 -13.58 -3.46
C MET A 216 8.33 -13.73 -2.14
N MET A 217 8.25 -14.93 -1.59
CA MET A 217 7.54 -15.21 -0.35
C MET A 217 8.13 -14.48 0.86
N LYS A 218 9.47 -14.43 0.96
CA LYS A 218 10.18 -13.67 1.99
C LYS A 218 9.80 -12.19 1.95
N LYS A 219 9.79 -11.59 0.76
CA LYS A 219 9.42 -10.17 0.55
C LYS A 219 7.95 -9.91 0.87
N LEU A 220 7.05 -10.81 0.47
CA LEU A 220 5.62 -10.70 0.78
C LEU A 220 5.37 -10.78 2.29
N LEU A 221 6.00 -11.75 2.97
CA LEU A 221 5.91 -11.87 4.43
C LEU A 221 6.44 -10.64 5.15
N GLN A 222 7.55 -10.06 4.70
CA GLN A 222 8.07 -8.79 5.23
C GLN A 222 7.07 -7.63 5.05
N GLY A 223 6.39 -7.57 3.90
CA GLY A 223 5.32 -6.58 3.66
C GLY A 223 4.12 -6.77 4.61
N ILE A 224 3.68 -8.01 4.82
CA ILE A 224 2.58 -8.34 5.72
C ILE A 224 2.94 -8.07 7.19
N ASP A 225 4.12 -8.48 7.63
CA ASP A 225 4.63 -8.20 8.99
C ASP A 225 4.63 -6.69 9.28
N HIS A 226 5.04 -5.87 8.31
CA HIS A 226 4.99 -4.41 8.43
C HIS A 226 3.56 -3.88 8.60
N LEU A 227 2.58 -4.38 7.82
CA LEU A 227 1.17 -4.02 7.98
C LEU A 227 0.67 -4.40 9.38
N HIS A 228 0.94 -5.62 9.82
CA HIS A 228 0.49 -6.15 11.10
C HIS A 228 1.07 -5.35 12.28
N LYS A 229 2.36 -4.99 12.23
CA LYS A 229 3.00 -4.09 13.22
C LYS A 229 2.42 -2.68 13.26
N LEU A 230 1.86 -2.21 12.16
CA LEU A 230 1.13 -0.93 12.11
C LEU A 230 -0.33 -1.06 12.57
N GLY A 231 -0.76 -2.25 12.99
CA GLY A 231 -2.12 -2.54 13.39
C GLY A 231 -3.08 -2.59 12.21
N ILE A 232 -2.63 -3.03 11.02
CA ILE A 232 -3.43 -3.06 9.78
C ILE A 232 -3.54 -4.50 9.26
N MET A 233 -4.77 -4.92 8.94
CA MET A 233 -5.06 -6.16 8.20
C MET A 233 -5.33 -5.84 6.73
N HIS A 234 -4.81 -6.63 5.80
CA HIS A 234 -5.01 -6.41 4.37
C HIS A 234 -6.39 -6.92 3.88
N ARG A 235 -6.74 -8.16 4.24
CA ARG A 235 -8.01 -8.89 3.99
C ARG A 235 -8.36 -9.25 2.55
N ASP A 236 -7.56 -8.85 1.56
CA ASP A 236 -7.72 -9.28 0.15
C ASP A 236 -6.38 -9.61 -0.52
N ILE A 237 -5.52 -10.38 0.17
CA ILE A 237 -4.27 -10.88 -0.42
C ILE A 237 -4.58 -11.95 -1.46
N LYS A 238 -4.10 -11.74 -2.68
CA LYS A 238 -4.23 -12.63 -3.84
C LYS A 238 -3.22 -12.23 -4.92
N LEU A 239 -3.03 -13.10 -5.91
CA LEU A 239 -2.11 -12.85 -7.04
C LEU A 239 -2.42 -11.53 -7.78
N ASP A 240 -3.70 -11.17 -7.94
CA ASP A 240 -4.11 -9.93 -8.63
C ASP A 240 -3.78 -8.64 -7.86
N ASN A 241 -3.63 -8.72 -6.53
CA ASN A 241 -3.33 -7.58 -5.66
C ASN A 241 -1.84 -7.52 -5.27
N ILE A 242 -1.00 -8.27 -5.99
CA ILE A 242 0.46 -8.20 -5.92
C ILE A 242 0.94 -7.84 -7.32
N MET A 243 1.77 -6.82 -7.45
CA MET A 243 2.29 -6.38 -8.75
C MET A 243 3.80 -6.29 -8.74
N LEU A 244 4.41 -6.37 -9.93
CA LEU A 244 5.82 -6.11 -10.14
C LEU A 244 6.00 -4.67 -10.64
N MET A 245 6.89 -3.90 -10.01
CA MET A 245 7.19 -2.54 -10.47
C MET A 245 7.85 -2.53 -11.85
N ARG A 246 8.66 -3.56 -12.15
CA ARG A 246 9.39 -3.73 -13.41
C ARG A 246 9.08 -5.08 -14.03
N LYS A 247 9.00 -5.12 -15.37
CA LYS A 247 8.74 -6.36 -16.10
C LYS A 247 9.88 -7.37 -15.88
N ASN A 248 9.52 -8.63 -15.67
CA ASN A 248 10.44 -9.75 -15.44
C ASN A 248 11.38 -9.57 -14.24
N ASP A 249 11.02 -8.76 -13.26
CA ASP A 249 11.83 -8.52 -12.05
C ASP A 249 11.07 -8.93 -10.78
N PRO A 250 11.23 -10.19 -10.33
CA PRO A 250 10.57 -10.69 -9.12
C PRO A 250 11.04 -10.00 -7.83
N ASN A 251 12.15 -9.26 -7.85
CA ASN A 251 12.60 -8.47 -6.70
C ASN A 251 11.82 -7.16 -6.55
N SER A 252 11.04 -6.79 -7.56
CA SER A 252 10.32 -5.53 -7.61
C SER A 252 8.86 -5.64 -7.15
N ILE A 253 8.50 -6.71 -6.45
CA ILE A 253 7.12 -6.98 -6.03
C ILE A 253 6.61 -5.97 -4.99
N LYS A 254 5.32 -5.67 -5.09
CA LYS A 254 4.59 -4.86 -4.13
C LYS A 254 3.17 -5.38 -3.93
N ILE A 255 2.74 -5.44 -2.67
CA ILE A 255 1.35 -5.63 -2.27
C ILE A 255 0.61 -4.31 -2.48
N MET A 256 -0.62 -4.39 -2.97
CA MET A 256 -1.47 -3.22 -3.25
C MET A 256 -2.95 -3.49 -2.96
N ASP A 257 -3.74 -2.43 -3.13
CA ASP A 257 -5.21 -2.42 -3.00
C ASP A 257 -5.72 -2.65 -1.58
N TYR A 258 -5.70 -1.57 -0.79
CA TYR A 258 -6.19 -1.57 0.59
C TYR A 258 -7.70 -1.31 0.72
N GLY A 259 -8.48 -1.53 -0.34
CA GLY A 259 -9.93 -1.25 -0.34
C GLY A 259 -10.72 -2.10 0.67
N TYR A 260 -10.21 -3.30 0.99
CA TYR A 260 -10.76 -4.17 2.04
C TYR A 260 -9.97 -4.11 3.35
N SER A 261 -8.87 -3.39 3.43
CA SER A 261 -8.04 -3.39 4.63
C SER A 261 -8.73 -2.72 5.81
N SER A 262 -8.26 -2.92 7.04
CA SER A 262 -8.79 -2.24 8.24
C SER A 262 -7.74 -2.20 9.34
N PHE A 263 -7.95 -1.31 10.31
CA PHE A 263 -7.18 -1.33 11.55
C PHE A 263 -7.66 -2.47 12.47
N ILE A 264 -6.72 -3.14 13.14
CA ILE A 264 -6.98 -4.29 14.03
C ILE A 264 -7.87 -3.86 15.21
N ASP A 265 -7.60 -2.70 15.80
CA ASP A 265 -8.32 -2.20 16.98
C ASP A 265 -9.70 -1.58 16.66
N GLU A 266 -10.12 -1.55 15.39
CA GLU A 266 -11.42 -1.00 15.00
C GLU A 266 -12.50 -2.09 14.93
N GLU A 267 -13.22 -2.31 16.04
CA GLU A 267 -14.29 -3.32 16.18
C GLU A 267 -15.34 -3.29 15.06
N LYS A 268 -15.70 -2.09 14.56
CA LYS A 268 -16.67 -1.90 13.46
C LYS A 268 -16.33 -2.67 12.18
N PHE A 269 -15.05 -3.00 11.95
CA PHE A 269 -14.59 -3.77 10.80
C PHE A 269 -14.35 -5.26 11.11
N SER A 270 -14.34 -5.63 12.39
CA SER A 270 -13.97 -6.97 12.89
C SER A 270 -14.97 -8.08 12.56
N TYR A 271 -16.04 -7.78 11.80
CA TYR A 271 -17.17 -8.69 11.56
C TYR A 271 -17.58 -8.79 10.08
N GLN A 272 -16.93 -8.05 9.18
CA GLN A 272 -17.34 -8.03 7.77
C GLN A 272 -16.74 -9.23 7.02
N ARG A 273 -17.62 -10.05 6.43
CA ARG A 273 -17.22 -11.05 5.43
C ARG A 273 -16.80 -10.35 4.15
N CYS A 274 -15.50 -10.37 3.86
CA CYS A 274 -14.91 -9.73 2.70
C CYS A 274 -13.74 -10.56 2.15
N GLY A 275 -13.13 -10.08 1.07
CA GLY A 275 -12.06 -10.77 0.35
C GLY A 275 -12.56 -11.53 -0.89
N THR A 276 -11.61 -12.17 -1.57
CA THR A 276 -11.85 -12.86 -2.84
C THR A 276 -12.03 -14.37 -2.65
N PRO A 277 -13.15 -14.97 -3.09
CA PRO A 277 -13.35 -16.42 -3.06
C PRO A 277 -12.14 -17.18 -3.63
N GLY A 278 -11.71 -18.22 -2.94
CA GLY A 278 -10.47 -18.95 -3.20
C GLY A 278 -9.24 -18.46 -2.40
N TYR A 279 -9.32 -17.32 -1.71
CA TYR A 279 -8.25 -16.82 -0.83
C TYR A 279 -8.71 -16.51 0.59
N ILE A 280 -10.02 -16.49 0.84
CA ILE A 280 -10.61 -16.12 2.14
C ILE A 280 -10.30 -17.21 3.17
N ALA A 281 -9.76 -16.79 4.31
CA ALA A 281 -9.52 -17.67 5.44
C ALA A 281 -10.83 -18.23 6.03
N PRO A 282 -10.88 -19.50 6.47
CA PRO A 282 -12.12 -20.13 6.93
C PRO A 282 -12.76 -19.39 8.10
N GLU A 283 -11.97 -18.79 8.99
CA GLU A 283 -12.46 -18.03 10.14
C GLU A 283 -13.23 -16.76 9.74
N ILE A 284 -12.89 -16.10 8.62
CA ILE A 284 -13.67 -14.97 8.10
C ILE A 284 -15.10 -15.43 7.73
N LEU A 285 -15.24 -16.67 7.26
CA LEU A 285 -16.53 -17.23 6.82
C LEU A 285 -17.36 -17.84 7.95
N ASN A 286 -16.70 -18.30 9.01
CA ASN A 286 -17.28 -19.17 10.04
C ASN A 286 -17.35 -18.52 11.43
N MET A 287 -16.43 -17.61 11.74
CA MET A 287 -16.35 -16.99 13.07
C MET A 287 -16.96 -15.59 13.03
N ASN A 288 -17.36 -15.12 14.21
CA ASN A 288 -17.78 -13.74 14.38
C ASN A 288 -16.57 -12.80 14.49
N GLN A 289 -15.44 -13.27 15.03
CA GLN A 289 -14.22 -12.48 15.18
C GLN A 289 -13.04 -13.22 14.55
N TYR A 290 -12.18 -12.46 13.90
CA TYR A 290 -10.91 -12.91 13.33
C TYR A 290 -9.87 -11.81 13.50
N ASN A 291 -8.59 -12.16 13.32
CA ASN A 291 -7.47 -11.24 13.47
C ASN A 291 -6.62 -11.19 12.19
N GLU A 292 -5.48 -10.52 12.27
CA GLU A 292 -4.55 -10.29 11.15
C GLU A 292 -3.97 -11.57 10.56
N LEU A 293 -4.02 -12.70 11.28
CA LEU A 293 -3.55 -13.99 10.80
C LEU A 293 -4.36 -14.50 9.60
N CYS A 294 -5.54 -13.93 9.33
CA CYS A 294 -6.27 -14.21 8.08
C CYS A 294 -5.45 -13.85 6.83
N ASP A 295 -4.58 -12.83 6.89
CA ASP A 295 -3.69 -12.47 5.79
C ASP A 295 -2.62 -13.53 5.54
N ILE A 296 -2.17 -14.23 6.59
CA ILE A 296 -1.20 -15.33 6.48
C ILE A 296 -1.82 -16.50 5.73
N TYR A 297 -3.10 -16.78 5.97
CA TYR A 297 -3.83 -17.80 5.21
C TYR A 297 -3.93 -17.46 3.73
N SER A 298 -4.35 -16.23 3.42
CA SER A 298 -4.48 -15.75 2.05
C SER A 298 -3.11 -15.74 1.34
N LEU A 299 -2.04 -15.40 2.05
CA LEU A 299 -0.68 -15.49 1.54
C LEU A 299 -0.23 -16.95 1.36
N GLY A 300 -0.69 -17.89 2.18
CA GLY A 300 -0.49 -19.33 1.97
C GLY A 300 -1.18 -19.82 0.69
N CYS A 301 -2.38 -19.30 0.38
CA CYS A 301 -3.04 -19.57 -0.90
C CYS A 301 -2.22 -19.04 -2.10
N VAL A 302 -1.59 -17.87 -1.96
CA VAL A 302 -0.64 -17.33 -2.95
C VAL A 302 0.59 -18.23 -3.06
N PHE A 303 1.18 -18.64 -1.94
CA PHE A 303 2.35 -19.50 -1.89
C PHE A 303 2.13 -20.82 -2.62
N HIS A 304 1.00 -21.49 -2.34
CA HIS A 304 0.60 -22.69 -3.08
C HIS A 304 0.56 -22.45 -4.60
N ALA A 305 0.01 -21.32 -5.03
CA ALA A 305 -0.06 -21.00 -6.45
C ALA A 305 1.31 -20.75 -7.08
N LEU A 306 2.25 -20.16 -6.34
CA LEU A 306 3.63 -19.99 -6.81
C LEU A 306 4.39 -21.33 -6.89
N LEU A 307 4.16 -22.24 -5.94
CA LEU A 307 4.78 -23.57 -5.93
C LEU A 307 4.26 -24.51 -7.02
N THR A 308 2.97 -24.41 -7.36
CA THR A 308 2.28 -25.43 -8.17
C THR A 308 1.73 -24.92 -9.49
N GLY A 309 1.75 -23.62 -9.72
CA GLY A 309 1.06 -22.98 -10.85
C GLY A 309 -0.47 -22.99 -10.73
N LYS A 310 -1.00 -23.46 -9.60
CA LYS A 310 -2.41 -23.81 -9.42
C LYS A 310 -2.99 -23.11 -8.20
N LYS A 311 -4.20 -22.55 -8.33
CA LYS A 311 -4.92 -22.00 -7.17
C LYS A 311 -5.18 -23.12 -6.15
N LEU A 312 -5.08 -22.81 -4.86
CA LEU A 312 -5.33 -23.77 -3.78
C LEU A 312 -6.75 -24.33 -3.85
N TYR A 313 -7.72 -23.46 -4.12
CA TYR A 313 -9.11 -23.84 -4.38
C TYR A 313 -9.44 -23.64 -5.85
N GLN A 314 -9.89 -24.71 -6.49
CA GLN A 314 -10.29 -24.71 -7.88
C GLN A 314 -11.66 -25.31 -8.04
N THR A 315 -12.41 -24.72 -8.94
CA THR A 315 -13.68 -25.24 -9.43
C THR A 315 -13.64 -25.18 -10.96
N PRO A 316 -14.44 -25.98 -11.67
CA PRO A 316 -14.63 -25.83 -13.11
C PRO A 316 -14.93 -24.37 -13.49
N LYS A 317 -14.49 -23.93 -14.69
CA LYS A 317 -14.59 -22.52 -15.12
C LYS A 317 -16.03 -21.96 -15.15
N SER A 318 -17.05 -22.82 -15.15
CA SER A 318 -18.49 -22.46 -15.14
C SER A 318 -19.10 -22.32 -13.73
N THR A 319 -18.31 -22.51 -12.68
CA THR A 319 -18.79 -22.55 -11.31
C THR A 319 -19.03 -21.16 -10.71
N LYS A 320 -20.09 -21.04 -9.90
CA LYS A 320 -20.40 -19.82 -9.11
C LYS A 320 -19.41 -19.65 -7.96
N ALA A 321 -19.10 -18.38 -7.62
CA ALA A 321 -18.29 -18.02 -6.46
C ALA A 321 -18.70 -18.70 -5.13
N SER A 322 -19.98 -19.08 -5.01
CA SER A 322 -20.51 -19.82 -3.85
C SER A 322 -19.85 -21.17 -3.61
N GLU A 323 -19.42 -21.89 -4.64
CA GLU A 323 -18.76 -23.20 -4.47
C GLU A 323 -17.33 -23.03 -3.94
N LEU A 324 -16.58 -22.04 -4.44
CA LEU A 324 -15.27 -21.70 -3.87
C LEU A 324 -15.38 -21.32 -2.40
N LEU A 325 -16.42 -20.57 -2.02
CA LEU A 325 -16.68 -20.23 -0.61
C LEU A 325 -16.96 -21.47 0.24
N ILE A 326 -17.61 -22.50 -0.29
CA ILE A 326 -17.80 -23.77 0.41
C ILE A 326 -16.46 -24.49 0.61
N LEU A 327 -15.61 -24.52 -0.41
CA LEU A 327 -14.27 -25.13 -0.32
C LEU A 327 -13.39 -24.38 0.71
N ASN A 328 -13.36 -23.04 0.66
CA ASN A 328 -12.70 -22.20 1.66
C ASN A 328 -13.22 -22.51 3.06
N ARG A 329 -14.54 -22.50 3.25
CA ARG A 329 -15.19 -22.75 4.55
C ARG A 329 -14.81 -24.11 5.15
N ASN A 330 -14.73 -25.13 4.32
CA ASN A 330 -14.47 -26.51 4.75
C ASN A 330 -12.99 -26.89 4.73
N SER A 331 -12.10 -25.99 4.30
CA SER A 331 -10.65 -26.24 4.15
C SER A 331 -10.33 -27.51 3.34
N ILE A 332 -11.08 -27.76 2.26
CA ILE A 332 -10.88 -28.93 1.39
C ILE A 332 -9.69 -28.65 0.46
N ILE A 333 -8.52 -29.20 0.80
CA ILE A 333 -7.22 -28.86 0.19
C ILE A 333 -6.53 -30.13 -0.33
N SER A 334 -5.80 -30.02 -1.45
CA SER A 334 -4.88 -31.04 -1.95
C SER A 334 -3.49 -30.44 -2.15
N LEU A 335 -2.46 -31.04 -1.54
CA LEU A 335 -1.06 -30.58 -1.58
C LEU A 335 -0.11 -31.57 -2.27
N SER A 336 -0.64 -32.55 -3.01
CA SER A 336 0.12 -33.70 -3.55
C SER A 336 1.18 -33.36 -4.61
N GLN A 337 1.36 -32.09 -4.95
CA GLN A 337 2.26 -31.62 -6.02
C GLN A 337 3.47 -30.84 -5.50
N ILE A 338 3.68 -30.80 -4.18
CA ILE A 338 4.77 -30.06 -3.54
C ILE A 338 5.79 -31.06 -3.00
N TYR A 339 7.01 -31.01 -3.54
CA TYR A 339 8.08 -31.97 -3.24
C TYR A 339 9.11 -31.45 -2.22
N ASN A 340 9.32 -30.13 -2.16
CA ASN A 340 10.17 -29.53 -1.13
C ASN A 340 9.43 -29.63 0.23
N LEU A 341 10.00 -30.41 1.16
CA LEU A 341 9.40 -30.65 2.47
C LEU A 341 9.32 -29.38 3.32
N ASN A 342 10.36 -28.53 3.28
CA ASN A 342 10.35 -27.25 4.00
C ASN A 342 9.27 -26.32 3.45
N ALA A 343 9.08 -26.28 2.13
CA ALA A 343 8.01 -25.50 1.49
C ALA A 343 6.63 -26.01 1.89
N LEU A 344 6.46 -27.34 1.91
CA LEU A 344 5.21 -28.00 2.30
C LEU A 344 4.87 -27.74 3.77
N GLU A 345 5.82 -27.88 4.68
CA GLU A 345 5.66 -27.62 6.12
C GLU A 345 5.28 -26.16 6.39
N LEU A 346 5.98 -25.22 5.74
CA LEU A 346 5.64 -23.80 5.84
C LEU A 346 4.23 -23.55 5.33
N LEU A 347 3.88 -24.04 4.14
CA LEU A 347 2.56 -23.86 3.55
C LEU A 347 1.46 -24.43 4.47
N GLN A 348 1.66 -25.64 5.01
CA GLN A 348 0.72 -26.28 5.93
C GLN A 348 0.50 -25.45 7.19
N SER A 349 1.57 -24.85 7.75
CA SER A 349 1.45 -23.93 8.89
C SER A 349 0.64 -22.67 8.54
N MET A 350 0.86 -22.09 7.35
CA MET A 350 0.16 -20.87 6.92
C MET A 350 -1.33 -21.10 6.67
N ILE A 351 -1.72 -22.27 6.16
CA ILE A 351 -3.12 -22.62 5.89
C ILE A 351 -3.78 -23.40 7.02
N SER A 352 -3.16 -23.45 8.20
CA SER A 352 -3.74 -24.09 9.38
C SER A 352 -4.98 -23.35 9.90
N VAL A 353 -5.66 -23.97 10.86
CA VAL A 353 -6.69 -23.30 11.66
C VAL A 353 -6.12 -22.05 12.34
N ALA A 354 -6.96 -21.02 12.51
CA ALA A 354 -6.55 -19.69 12.95
C ALA A 354 -5.75 -19.68 14.26
N GLN A 355 -6.10 -20.53 15.24
CA GLN A 355 -5.44 -20.57 16.55
C GLN A 355 -4.00 -21.08 16.50
N SER A 356 -3.67 -21.90 15.50
CA SER A 356 -2.33 -22.49 15.34
C SER A 356 -1.51 -21.78 14.28
N ARG A 357 -2.10 -20.80 13.57
CA ARG A 357 -1.46 -20.16 12.43
C ARG A 357 -0.34 -19.22 12.92
N PRO A 358 0.87 -19.33 12.37
CA PRO A 358 1.97 -18.44 12.74
C PRO A 358 1.72 -17.01 12.23
N SER A 359 2.35 -16.04 12.89
CA SER A 359 2.46 -14.68 12.38
C SER A 359 3.50 -14.59 11.25
N ALA A 360 3.49 -13.49 10.48
CA ALA A 360 4.44 -13.30 9.39
C ALA A 360 5.91 -13.37 9.85
N VAL A 361 6.23 -12.81 11.03
CA VAL A 361 7.58 -12.86 11.60
C VAL A 361 8.02 -14.29 11.96
N VAL A 362 7.09 -15.14 12.40
CA VAL A 362 7.38 -16.56 12.69
C VAL A 362 7.58 -17.32 11.38
N CYS A 363 6.75 -17.06 10.36
CA CYS A 363 6.96 -17.66 9.03
C CYS A 363 8.34 -17.33 8.45
N LEU A 364 8.81 -16.09 8.62
CA LEU A 364 10.13 -15.64 8.12
C LEU A 364 11.31 -16.39 8.76
N GLN A 365 11.10 -17.05 9.90
CA GLN A 365 12.11 -17.85 10.59
C GLN A 365 12.08 -19.33 10.20
N HIS A 366 11.19 -19.73 9.29
CA HIS A 366 11.08 -21.13 8.87
C HIS A 366 12.30 -21.56 8.05
N SER A 367 12.76 -22.82 8.22
CA SER A 367 13.90 -23.39 7.47
C SER A 367 13.73 -23.38 5.96
N TYR A 368 12.51 -23.15 5.46
CA TYR A 368 12.27 -22.90 4.05
C TYR A 368 13.06 -21.70 3.54
N PHE A 369 13.37 -20.70 4.35
CA PHE A 369 14.17 -19.53 3.96
C PHE A 369 15.67 -19.67 4.27
N GLU A 370 16.09 -20.77 4.89
CA GLU A 370 17.51 -21.02 5.21
C GLU A 370 18.28 -21.63 4.02
N GLU A 371 17.59 -22.34 3.11
CA GLU A 371 18.19 -22.96 1.90
C GLU A 371 18.89 -21.94 0.99
N GLU A 372 18.44 -20.69 0.99
CA GLU A 372 19.04 -19.57 0.24
C GLU A 372 20.49 -19.30 0.70
N GLN A 373 20.73 -19.39 2.01
CA GLN A 373 22.02 -19.07 2.60
C GLN A 373 23.05 -20.16 2.28
N PHE A 374 22.64 -21.43 2.29
CA PHE A 374 23.51 -22.56 1.96
C PHE A 374 23.89 -22.59 0.49
N GLN A 375 22.96 -22.33 -0.44
CA GLN A 375 23.27 -22.30 -1.88
C GLN A 375 24.18 -21.13 -2.28
N ILE A 376 23.99 -19.95 -1.67
CA ILE A 376 24.87 -18.79 -1.90
C ILE A 376 26.28 -19.05 -1.32
N GLU A 377 26.37 -19.64 -0.13
CA GLU A 377 27.65 -20.00 0.49
C GLU A 377 28.39 -21.08 -0.31
N ASP A 378 27.68 -22.09 -0.81
CA ASP A 378 28.25 -23.14 -1.68
C ASP A 378 28.72 -22.55 -3.01
N LEU A 379 27.90 -21.74 -3.69
CA LEU A 379 28.30 -21.06 -4.93
C LEU A 379 29.50 -20.12 -4.70
N CYS A 380 29.50 -19.35 -3.61
CA CYS A 380 30.63 -18.51 -3.23
C CYS A 380 31.89 -19.33 -2.94
N THR A 381 31.75 -20.51 -2.35
CA THR A 381 32.85 -21.44 -2.07
C THR A 381 33.40 -22.03 -3.37
N GLN A 382 32.52 -22.46 -4.29
CA GLN A 382 32.89 -22.94 -5.62
C GLN A 382 33.57 -21.85 -6.46
N LEU A 383 33.04 -20.62 -6.46
CA LEU A 383 33.64 -19.49 -7.17
C LEU A 383 35.02 -19.10 -6.61
N ARG A 384 35.25 -19.27 -5.30
CA ARG A 384 36.58 -19.05 -4.68
C ARG A 384 37.58 -20.16 -5.04
N GLN A 385 37.10 -21.34 -5.44
CA GLN A 385 37.95 -22.46 -5.86
C GLN A 385 38.25 -22.43 -7.37
N LEU A 386 37.56 -21.60 -8.15
CA LEU A 386 37.87 -21.38 -9.55
C LEU A 386 39.03 -20.38 -9.68
N ASP A 387 40.20 -20.86 -10.09
CA ASP A 387 41.31 -20.00 -10.51
C ASP A 387 40.90 -19.27 -11.79
N PHE A 388 40.53 -17.99 -11.66
CA PHE A 388 40.35 -17.12 -12.82
C PHE A 388 41.72 -16.88 -13.47
N PRO A 389 41.92 -17.23 -14.76
CA PRO A 389 43.14 -16.87 -15.46
C PRO A 389 43.28 -15.35 -15.40
N GLN A 390 44.44 -14.86 -14.95
CA GLN A 390 44.73 -13.43 -15.00
C GLN A 390 44.55 -12.94 -16.43
N LEU A 391 43.46 -12.21 -16.69
CA LEU A 391 43.25 -11.53 -17.95
C LEU A 391 44.42 -10.57 -18.13
N LYS A 392 45.31 -10.88 -19.07
CA LYS A 392 46.40 -9.98 -19.44
C LYS A 392 45.79 -8.64 -19.81
N ASN A 393 46.20 -7.60 -19.08
CA ASN A 393 45.78 -6.24 -19.30
C ASN A 393 46.03 -5.85 -20.77
N PRO A 394 45.00 -5.56 -21.58
CA PRO A 394 45.17 -5.27 -23.00
C PRO A 394 45.84 -3.91 -23.28
N PHE A 395 46.21 -3.16 -22.23
CA PHE A 395 46.88 -1.86 -22.32
C PHE A 395 48.37 -1.89 -21.93
N ARG A 396 49.00 -3.08 -21.92
CA ARG A 396 50.47 -3.19 -21.86
C ARG A 396 51.03 -3.89 -23.09
N SER A 397 51.18 -3.12 -24.16
CA SER A 397 52.28 -3.21 -25.13
C SER A 397 52.34 -1.90 -25.90
#